data_AF-A0A821GZN2-F1
#
_entry.id   AF-A0A821GZN2-F1
#
_cell.length_a   1.000
_cell.length_b   1.000
_cell.length_c   1.000
_cell.angle_alpha   90.00
_cell.angle_beta   90.00
_cell.angle_gamma   90.00
#
_symmetry.space_group_name_H-M   'P 1'
#
loop_
_entity.id
_entity.type
_entity.pdbx_description
1 polymer ?
#
loop_
_entity_poly.entity_id
_entity_poly.type
_entity_poly.pdbx_seq_one_letter_code
_entity_poly.pdbx_strand_id
1 'polypeptide(L)'
;MKTCNYLYGEQLVNMVRHAMKFIDPDLVLVKLAASLFAFFNSLLIVRPNYTMNSSSISTIFRIQSSYAEVTWKYLVYRYGYYQAVLRFNNLIQCLMTATKITSKSLNAHIHTNDMESLVEQTEISLFLDDIEQINSDVV
;
A
#
# COMPACT_ATOMS: atom_id res chain seq x y z
N MET A 1 -17.51 0.94 -17.60
CA MET A 1 -16.38 1.31 -16.72
C MET A 1 -16.75 1.56 -15.23
N LYS A 2 -17.99 1.95 -14.86
CA LYS A 2 -18.38 2.21 -13.45
C LYS A 2 -18.37 1.00 -12.50
N THR A 3 -18.48 -0.22 -13.01
CA THR A 3 -18.59 -1.45 -12.22
C THR A 3 -17.28 -1.91 -11.57
N CYS A 4 -16.12 -1.60 -12.18
CA CYS A 4 -14.82 -1.99 -11.64
C CYS A 4 -14.47 -1.18 -10.37
N ASN A 5 -14.66 0.14 -10.40
CA ASN A 5 -14.41 1.02 -9.25
C ASN A 5 -15.26 0.67 -8.03
N TYR A 6 -16.51 0.26 -8.24
CA TYR A 6 -17.39 -0.16 -7.15
C TYR A 6 -16.87 -1.42 -6.44
N LEU A 7 -16.43 -2.42 -7.22
CA LEU A 7 -15.97 -3.71 -6.71
C LEU A 7 -14.66 -3.60 -5.91
N TYR A 8 -13.68 -2.82 -6.40
CA TYR A 8 -12.44 -2.57 -5.67
C TYR A 8 -12.66 -1.69 -4.44
N GLY A 9 -13.54 -0.70 -4.54
CA GLY A 9 -13.85 0.23 -3.46
C GLY A 9 -14.45 -0.45 -2.23
N GLU A 10 -15.43 -1.34 -2.42
CA GLU A 10 -16.10 -2.02 -1.29
C GLU A 10 -15.12 -2.88 -0.48
N GLN A 11 -14.27 -3.67 -1.17
CA GLN A 11 -13.28 -4.49 -0.49
C GLN A 11 -12.28 -3.62 0.29
N LEU A 12 -11.80 -2.53 -0.31
CA LEU A 12 -10.82 -1.64 0.31
C LEU A 12 -11.40 -0.95 1.54
N VAL A 13 -12.64 -0.45 1.46
CA VAL A 13 -13.38 0.14 2.58
C VAL A 13 -13.55 -0.86 3.72
N ASN A 14 -13.90 -2.12 3.42
CA ASN A 14 -14.05 -3.15 4.44
C ASN A 14 -12.71 -3.47 5.13
N MET A 15 -11.60 -3.50 4.38
CA MET A 15 -10.27 -3.70 4.96
C MET A 15 -9.81 -2.51 5.81
N VAL A 16 -10.06 -1.28 5.37
CA VAL A 16 -9.78 -0.06 6.14
C VAL A 16 -10.59 -0.05 7.44
N ARG A 17 -11.89 -0.36 7.37
CA ARG A 17 -12.75 -0.46 8.55
C ARG A 17 -12.26 -1.52 9.53
N HIS A 18 -11.76 -2.66 9.03
CA HIS A 18 -11.13 -3.67 9.86
C HIS A 18 -9.83 -3.17 10.51
N ALA A 19 -8.98 -2.47 9.75
CA ALA A 19 -7.73 -1.90 10.25
C ALA A 19 -7.95 -0.90 11.39
N MET A 20 -9.00 -0.07 11.30
CA MET A 20 -9.33 0.92 12.32
C MET A 20 -9.57 0.31 13.71
N LYS A 21 -9.93 -0.98 13.80
CA LYS A 21 -10.12 -1.67 15.09
C LYS A 21 -8.83 -1.84 15.89
N PHE A 22 -7.68 -1.77 15.21
CA PHE A 22 -6.36 -1.97 15.83
C PHE A 22 -5.62 -0.66 16.09
N ILE A 23 -6.20 0.48 15.68
CA ILE A 23 -5.61 1.80 15.93
C ILE A 23 -5.78 2.14 17.41
N ASP A 24 -4.65 2.36 18.07
CA ASP A 24 -4.63 2.82 19.45
C ASP A 24 -5.01 4.31 19.53
N PRO A 25 -5.85 4.73 20.48
CA PRO A 25 -6.19 6.14 20.66
C PRO A 25 -4.98 6.99 21.12
N ASP A 26 -3.91 6.38 21.63
CA ASP A 26 -2.70 7.09 22.02
C ASP A 26 -1.95 7.63 20.80
N LEU A 27 -2.00 8.96 20.63
CA LEU A 27 -1.37 9.67 19.53
C LEU A 27 0.15 9.41 19.43
N VAL A 28 0.84 9.18 20.55
CA VAL A 28 2.27 8.85 20.54
C VAL A 28 2.48 7.48 19.88
N LEU A 29 1.63 6.51 20.23
CA LEU A 29 1.68 5.19 19.63
C LEU A 29 1.34 5.22 18.14
N VAL A 30 0.37 6.04 17.73
CA VAL A 30 0.03 6.25 16.32
C VAL A 30 1.22 6.82 15.55
N LYS A 31 1.91 7.83 16.09
CA LYS A 31 3.12 8.40 15.47
C LYS A 31 4.23 7.36 15.34
N LEU A 32 4.47 6.57 16.39
CA LEU A 32 5.46 5.50 16.36
C LEU A 32 5.11 4.40 15.35
N ALA A 33 3.84 4.00 15.28
CA ALA A 33 3.34 3.05 14.30
C ALA A 33 3.52 3.58 12.87
N ALA A 34 3.22 4.86 12.62
CA ALA A 34 3.42 5.49 11.32
C ALA A 34 4.90 5.52 10.91
N SER A 35 5.82 5.84 11.85
CA SER A 35 7.26 5.77 11.60
C SER A 35 7.71 4.35 11.26
N LEU A 36 7.28 3.35 12.05
CA LEU A 36 7.57 1.94 11.78
C LEU A 36 7.06 1.50 10.41
N PHE A 37 5.83 1.91 10.05
CA PHE A 37 5.23 1.61 8.75
C PHE A 37 5.99 2.23 7.58
N ALA A 38 6.43 3.48 7.71
CA ALA A 38 7.18 4.18 6.67
C ALA A 38 8.49 3.45 6.34
N PHE A 39 9.25 3.06 7.36
CA PHE A 39 10.49 2.30 7.15
C PHE A 39 10.24 0.88 6.65
N PHE A 40 9.18 0.20 7.11
CA PHE A 40 8.80 -1.12 6.61
C PHE A 40 8.43 -1.11 5.13
N ASN A 41 7.63 -0.13 4.69
CA ASN A 41 7.27 0.01 3.27
C ASN A 41 8.45 0.41 2.40
N SER A 42 9.40 1.19 2.92
CA SER A 42 10.61 1.52 2.18
C SER A 42 11.47 0.30 1.83
N LEU A 43 11.28 -0.83 2.54
CA LEU A 43 11.95 -2.10 2.27
C LEU A 43 11.13 -3.02 1.35
N LEU A 44 9.78 -2.98 1.42
CA LEU A 44 8.90 -3.87 0.66
C LEU A 44 8.39 -3.29 -0.67
N ILE A 45 8.23 -1.97 -0.77
CA ILE A 45 7.79 -1.25 -1.98
C ILE A 45 9.01 -0.79 -2.81
N VAL A 46 10.15 -1.47 -2.64
CA VAL A 46 11.26 -1.32 -3.57
C VAL A 46 10.81 -1.98 -4.87
N ARG A 47 10.44 -1.13 -5.84
CA ARG A 47 10.12 -1.51 -7.22
C ARG A 47 11.09 -2.60 -7.71
N PRO A 48 10.62 -3.56 -8.54
CA PRO A 48 11.51 -4.57 -9.13
C PRO A 48 12.70 -3.99 -9.91
N ASN A 49 12.68 -2.68 -10.26
CA ASN A 49 13.73 -1.98 -10.99
C ASN A 49 14.62 -1.06 -10.14
N TYR A 50 14.46 -1.02 -8.81
CA TYR A 50 15.27 -0.14 -7.96
C TYR A 50 16.39 -0.94 -7.27
N THR A 51 17.62 -0.80 -7.77
CA THR A 51 18.83 -1.39 -7.17
C THR A 51 19.18 -0.63 -5.90
N MET A 52 18.53 -0.98 -4.79
CA MET A 52 18.85 -0.41 -3.50
C MET A 52 20.23 -0.94 -3.04
N ASN A 53 21.17 -0.04 -2.78
CA ASN A 53 22.50 -0.42 -2.27
C ASN A 53 22.34 -1.13 -0.91
N SER A 54 23.09 -2.23 -0.69
CA SER A 54 23.04 -3.03 0.54
C SER A 54 23.32 -2.19 1.81
N SER A 55 24.14 -1.14 1.68
CA SER A 55 24.42 -0.16 2.75
C SER A 55 23.17 0.65 3.17
N SER A 56 22.28 0.94 2.22
CA SER A 56 21.05 1.69 2.46
C SER A 56 20.01 0.83 3.18
N ILE A 57 19.91 -0.45 2.81
CA ILE A 57 19.03 -1.44 3.46
C ILE A 57 19.44 -1.62 4.94
N SER A 58 20.74 -1.81 5.20
CA SER A 58 21.25 -1.95 6.57
C SER A 58 20.93 -0.72 7.43
N THR A 59 21.07 0.48 6.87
CA THR A 59 20.77 1.73 7.57
C THR A 59 19.27 1.83 7.91
N ILE A 60 18.40 1.50 6.96
CA ILE A 60 16.94 1.51 7.17
C ILE A 60 16.55 0.50 8.23
N PHE A 61 17.09 -0.71 8.17
CA PHE A 61 16.81 -1.75 9.16
C PHE A 61 17.24 -1.32 10.57
N ARG A 62 18.40 -0.67 10.69
CA ARG A 62 18.86 -0.11 11.97
C ARG A 62 17.92 0.95 12.51
N ILE A 63 17.47 1.89 11.67
CA ILE A 63 16.51 2.92 12.06
C ILE A 63 15.19 2.29 12.51
N GLN A 64 14.66 1.34 11.74
CA GLN A 64 13.43 0.62 12.09
C GLN A 64 13.57 -0.10 13.43
N SER A 65 14.71 -0.73 13.69
CA SER A 65 15.01 -1.43 14.94
C SER A 65 15.03 -0.47 16.13
N SER A 66 15.64 0.71 15.97
CA SER A 66 15.62 1.75 17.00
C SER A 66 14.19 2.25 17.30
N TYR A 67 13.36 2.45 16.27
CA TYR A 67 11.94 2.81 16.49
C TYR A 67 11.16 1.68 17.19
N ALA A 68 11.43 0.42 16.86
CA ALA A 68 10.78 -0.72 17.51
C ALA A 68 11.16 -0.78 19.00
N GLU A 69 12.44 -0.56 19.32
CA GLU A 69 12.93 -0.51 20.70
C GLU A 69 12.31 0.63 21.50
N VAL A 70 12.27 1.85 20.92
CA VAL A 70 11.62 3.01 21.58
C VAL A 70 10.14 2.75 21.81
N THR A 71 9.45 2.14 20.83
CA THR A 71 8.03 1.77 20.95
C THR A 71 7.82 0.76 22.06
N TRP A 72 8.66 -0.28 22.13
CA TRP A 72 8.61 -1.29 23.17
C TRP A 72 8.83 -0.69 24.56
N LYS A 73 9.90 0.10 24.73
CA LYS A 73 10.20 0.79 25.99
C LYS A 73 9.03 1.68 26.41
N TYR A 74 8.52 2.51 25.50
CA TYR A 74 7.38 3.38 25.75
C TYR A 74 6.16 2.59 26.26
N LEU A 75 5.82 1.48 25.60
CA LEU A 75 4.70 0.63 25.98
C LEU A 75 4.89 0.03 27.38
N VAL A 76 6.08 -0.50 27.68
CA VAL A 76 6.39 -1.10 28.99
C VAL A 76 6.33 -0.05 30.10
N TYR A 77 6.93 1.13 29.88
CA TYR A 77 6.94 2.20 30.88
C TYR A 77 5.55 2.78 31.14
N ARG A 78 4.72 2.94 30.10
CA ARG A 78 3.42 3.60 30.23
C ARG A 78 2.30 2.66 30.67
N TYR A 79 2.32 1.40 30.22
CA TYR A 79 1.20 0.47 30.40
C TYR A 79 1.54 -0.78 31.23
N GLY A 80 2.81 -1.00 31.54
CA GLY A 80 3.28 -2.23 32.19
C GLY A 80 3.37 -3.41 31.22
N TYR A 81 4.05 -4.48 31.65
CA TYR A 81 4.46 -5.58 30.75
C TYR A 81 3.29 -6.26 30.02
N TYR A 82 2.24 -6.66 30.75
CA TYR A 82 1.12 -7.40 30.16
C TYR A 82 0.38 -6.59 29.08
N GLN A 83 0.01 -5.35 29.41
CA GLN A 83 -0.67 -4.46 28.47
C GLN A 83 0.24 -4.03 27.32
N ALA A 84 1.54 -3.88 27.57
CA ALA A 84 2.52 -3.59 26.53
C ALA A 84 2.55 -4.68 25.46
N VAL A 85 2.56 -5.97 25.84
CA VAL A 85 2.50 -7.09 24.90
C VAL A 85 1.23 -7.04 24.06
N LEU A 86 0.07 -6.84 24.68
CA LEU A 86 -1.21 -6.79 23.98
C LEU A 86 -1.26 -5.64 22.95
N ARG A 87 -0.84 -4.43 23.36
CA ARG A 87 -0.81 -3.26 22.49
C ARG A 87 0.22 -3.38 21.38
N PHE A 88 1.38 -3.96 21.68
CA PHE A 88 2.41 -4.21 20.66
C PHE A 88 1.91 -5.21 19.61
N ASN A 89 1.20 -6.26 20.02
CA ASN A 89 0.57 -7.20 19.09
C ASN A 89 -0.50 -6.52 18.22
N ASN A 90 -1.34 -5.67 18.79
CA ASN A 90 -2.33 -4.89 18.03
C ASN A 90 -1.64 -3.96 17.01
N LEU A 91 -0.53 -3.33 17.39
CA LEU A 91 0.27 -2.50 16.50
C LEU A 91 0.83 -3.32 15.33
N ILE A 92 1.38 -4.51 15.58
CA ILE A 92 1.84 -5.42 14.52
C ILE A 92 0.68 -5.79 13.57
N GLN A 93 -0.49 -6.14 14.11
CA GLN A 93 -1.66 -6.45 13.30
C GLN A 93 -2.08 -5.26 12.43
N CYS A 94 -2.10 -4.05 13.01
CA CYS A 94 -2.36 -2.81 12.28
C CYS A 94 -1.39 -2.63 11.10
N LEU A 95 -0.08 -2.82 11.33
CA LEU A 95 0.94 -2.71 10.28
C LEU A 95 0.77 -3.76 9.17
N MET A 96 0.46 -5.01 9.53
CA MET A 96 0.20 -6.07 8.55
C MET A 96 -1.05 -5.77 7.71
N THR A 97 -2.13 -5.31 8.33
CA THR A 97 -3.35 -4.93 7.61
C THR A 97 -3.10 -3.73 6.69
N ALA A 98 -2.36 -2.72 7.14
CA ALA A 98 -1.98 -1.57 6.32
C ALA A 98 -1.14 -1.99 5.10
N THR A 99 -0.24 -2.96 5.27
CA THR A 99 0.56 -3.52 4.16
C THR A 99 -0.34 -4.23 3.14
N LYS A 100 -1.31 -5.04 3.59
CA LYS A 100 -2.28 -5.70 2.71
C LYS A 100 -3.14 -4.70 1.94
N ILE A 101 -3.61 -3.65 2.60
CA ILE A 101 -4.37 -2.56 1.95
C ILE A 101 -3.52 -1.89 0.89
N THR A 102 -2.27 -1.56 1.20
CA THR A 102 -1.34 -0.91 0.28
C THR A 102 -1.07 -1.77 -0.96
N SER A 103 -0.79 -3.08 -0.76
CA SER A 103 -0.59 -4.02 -1.86
C SER A 103 -1.83 -4.15 -2.76
N LYS A 104 -3.03 -4.28 -2.18
CA LYS A 104 -4.26 -4.35 -2.97
C LYS A 104 -4.58 -3.04 -3.68
N SER A 105 -4.33 -1.90 -3.05
CA SER A 105 -4.47 -0.58 -3.66
C SER A 105 -3.53 -0.42 -4.86
N LEU A 106 -2.28 -0.89 -4.73
CA LEU A 106 -1.30 -0.87 -5.81
C LEU A 106 -1.75 -1.74 -6.97
N ASN A 107 -2.21 -2.97 -6.71
CA ASN A 107 -2.70 -3.87 -7.76
C ASN A 107 -3.94 -3.31 -8.46
N ALA A 108 -4.88 -2.71 -7.73
CA ALA A 108 -6.05 -2.07 -8.32
C ALA A 108 -5.65 -0.87 -9.19
N HIS A 109 -4.65 -0.10 -8.75
CA HIS A 109 -4.12 1.02 -9.54
C HIS A 109 -3.45 0.53 -10.83
N ILE A 110 -2.59 -0.50 -10.76
CA ILE A 110 -1.96 -1.11 -11.95
C ILE A 110 -3.03 -1.59 -12.93
N HIS A 111 -4.01 -2.36 -12.46
CA HIS A 111 -5.09 -2.87 -13.30
C HIS A 111 -5.93 -1.74 -13.95
N THR A 112 -6.15 -0.64 -13.22
CA THR A 112 -6.86 0.52 -13.78
C THR A 112 -6.05 1.16 -14.92
N ASN A 113 -4.75 1.35 -14.72
CA ASN A 113 -3.86 1.89 -15.75
C ASN A 113 -3.75 0.96 -16.97
N ASP A 114 -3.70 -0.36 -16.75
CA ASP A 114 -3.66 -1.35 -17.83
C ASP A 114 -4.97 -1.31 -18.65
N MET A 115 -6.12 -1.17 -17.98
CA MET A 115 -7.42 -1.02 -18.65
C MET A 115 -7.53 0.28 -19.44
N GLU A 116 -7.06 1.40 -18.89
CA GLU A 116 -7.03 2.69 -19.60
C GLU A 116 -6.15 2.61 -20.86
N SER A 117 -4.98 1.98 -20.75
CA SER A 117 -4.08 1.73 -21.89
C SER A 117 -4.73 0.85 -22.97
N LEU A 118 -5.43 -0.22 -22.57
CA LEU A 118 -6.14 -1.09 -23.52
C LEU A 118 -7.30 -0.36 -24.23
N VAL A 119 -8.02 0.51 -23.52
CA VAL A 119 -9.09 1.32 -24.11
C VAL A 119 -8.49 2.27 -25.14
N GLU A 120 -7.41 2.99 -24.80
CA GLU A 120 -6.72 3.90 -25.71
C GLU A 120 -6.20 3.17 -26.96
N GLN A 121 -5.58 1.99 -26.80
CA GLN A 121 -5.13 1.16 -27.93
C GLN A 121 -6.28 0.70 -28.82
N THR A 122 -7.41 0.31 -28.22
CA THR A 122 -8.59 -0.12 -28.97
C THR A 122 -9.22 1.04 -29.74
N GLU A 123 -9.31 2.22 -29.12
CA GLU A 123 -9.80 3.44 -29.79
C GLU A 123 -8.93 3.78 -30.99
N ILE A 124 -7.59 3.79 -30.83
CA ILE A 124 -6.66 4.04 -31.94
C ILE A 124 -6.83 3.01 -33.06
N SER A 125 -6.96 1.72 -32.73
CA SER A 125 -7.16 0.67 -33.73
C SER A 125 -8.44 0.89 -34.54
N LEU A 126 -9.55 1.23 -33.87
CA LEU A 126 -10.81 1.50 -34.55
C LEU A 126 -10.74 2.73 -35.47
N PHE A 127 -10.06 3.79 -35.03
CA PHE A 127 -9.84 4.98 -35.87
C PHE A 127 -9.01 4.66 -37.12
N LEU A 128 -8.01 3.79 -37.02
CA LEU A 128 -7.20 3.38 -38.17
C LEU A 128 -8.00 2.54 -39.16
N ASP A 129 -8.81 1.59 -38.67
CA ASP A 129 -9.69 0.75 -39.50
C ASP A 129 -10.69 1.61 -40.30
N ASP A 130 -11.30 2.62 -39.67
CA ASP A 130 -12.23 3.54 -40.34
C ASP A 130 -11.55 4.34 -41.47
N ILE A 131 -10.29 4.77 -41.28
CA ILE A 131 -9.51 5.50 -42.31
C ILE A 131 -9.16 4.57 -43.48
N GLU A 132 -8.76 3.33 -43.21
CA GLU A 132 -8.46 2.35 -44.25
C GLU A 132 -9.69 2.04 -45.09
N GLN A 133 -10.86 1.90 -44.46
CA GLN A 133 -12.12 1.65 -45.17
C GLN A 133 -12.49 2.81 -46.09
N ILE A 134 -12.41 4.07 -45.62
CA ILE A 134 -12.66 5.26 -46.45
C ILE A 134 -11.71 5.31 -47.65
N ASN A 135 -10.43 5.03 -47.46
CA ASN A 135 -9.45 5.03 -48.54
C ASN A 135 -9.72 3.91 -49.57
N SER A 136 -10.27 2.77 -49.13
CA SER A 136 -10.63 1.67 -50.03
C SER A 136 -11.87 1.93 -50.89
N ASP A 137 -12.80 2.78 -50.42
CA ASP A 137 -14.01 3.14 -51.18
C ASP A 137 -13.78 4.27 -52.21
N VAL A 138 -12.66 4.99 -52.10
CA VAL A 138 -12.29 6.13 -52.99
C VAL A 138 -11.46 5.69 -54.21
N VAL A 139 -10.95 4.44 -54.21
CA VAL A 139 -10.15 3.84 -55.30
C VAL A 139 -11.01 2.88 -56.13
#